data_AF-A0A971L0S9-F1
#
_entry.id   AF-A0A971L0S9-F1
#
_cell.length_a   1.000
_cell.length_b   1.000
_cell.length_c   1.000
_cell.angle_alpha   90.00
_cell.angle_beta   90.00
_cell.angle_gamma   90.00
#
_symmetry.space_group_name_H-M   'P 1'
#
loop_
_entity.id
_entity.type
_entity.pdbx_description
1 polymer ?
#
loop_
_entity_poly.entity_id
_entity_poly.type
_entity_poly.pdbx_seq_one_letter_code
_entity_poly.pdbx_strand_id
1 'polypeptide(L)'
;MKSKACCLALLSVMLCFVTSCGKTINADNLKKLRTKEYRNYTLYYDEILPADQIQDYDTITDNMYSYLTTKMGLDFNKPHFNVAVLPLENDVVQFRKRSTNACTDYENIYIVDMFNLPEEMYEKYGPPPEGIANNAFTHELAHLMTHGVIDYKKGNKNRPEEMNSFCLGFIDFTIPEFKLLYDLADIVNGNISEVQYRNLMKNGLISLKGATEDASLAVFLLYLHMNEEYGRVRAFLEANDLEDFINKANWGTNDDKLFNEWLDEYYNANTEPVAQ
;
A
#
# COMPACT_ATOMS: atom_id res chain seq x y z
N MET A 1 36.76 -0.96 0.28
CA MET A 1 36.73 -1.57 1.63
C MET A 1 35.74 -0.81 2.49
N LYS A 2 34.63 -1.48 2.89
CA LYS A 2 33.69 -1.18 3.99
C LYS A 2 32.96 0.19 3.91
N SER A 3 31.64 0.30 3.83
CA SER A 3 30.57 -0.55 4.39
C SER A 3 29.32 -0.52 3.50
N LYS A 4 28.87 -1.71 3.08
CA LYS A 4 27.49 -1.97 2.68
C LYS A 4 26.68 -2.22 3.95
N ALA A 5 25.59 -1.49 4.15
CA ALA A 5 24.47 -1.85 5.02
C ALA A 5 23.24 -1.10 4.46
N CYS A 6 22.47 -1.73 3.59
CA CYS A 6 21.21 -2.39 3.98
C CYS A 6 20.19 -1.36 4.53
N CYS A 7 19.68 -0.49 3.65
CA CYS A 7 18.55 0.43 3.92
C CYS A 7 17.37 0.19 2.95
N LEU A 8 17.10 -1.07 2.60
CA LEU A 8 15.95 -1.47 1.78
C LEU A 8 14.93 -2.33 2.54
N ALA A 9 15.01 -2.33 3.86
CA ALA A 9 14.06 -3.01 4.73
C ALA A 9 13.76 -2.12 5.94
N LEU A 10 12.98 -1.04 5.77
CA LEU A 10 12.36 -0.30 6.89
C LEU A 10 11.32 0.76 6.47
N LEU A 11 10.45 0.46 5.48
CA LEU A 11 9.24 1.27 5.26
C LEU A 11 7.94 0.49 5.06
N SER A 12 7.95 -0.84 5.25
CA SER A 12 6.77 -1.69 5.00
C SER A 12 6.61 -2.90 5.95
N VAL A 13 7.10 -2.83 7.20
CA VAL A 13 6.79 -3.88 8.21
C VAL A 13 6.45 -3.25 9.56
N MET A 14 5.16 -3.06 9.82
CA MET A 14 4.51 -3.27 11.12
C MET A 14 2.98 -3.36 10.96
N LEU A 15 2.53 -4.24 10.06
CA LEU A 15 1.18 -4.77 10.09
C LEU A 15 1.26 -6.20 10.64
N CYS A 16 0.92 -6.36 11.93
CA CYS A 16 0.02 -7.41 12.44
C CYS A 16 0.06 -7.60 13.97
N PHE A 17 -1.10 -7.30 14.59
CA PHE A 17 -1.80 -8.06 15.64
C PHE A 17 -1.54 -7.88 17.18
N VAL A 18 -2.70 -7.65 17.85
CA VAL A 18 -3.16 -8.08 19.20
C VAL A 18 -3.13 -7.07 20.38
N THR A 19 -4.29 -6.40 20.53
CA THR A 19 -5.05 -6.04 21.75
C THR A 19 -4.40 -5.24 22.89
N SER A 20 -4.84 -3.99 23.00
CA SER A 20 -5.26 -3.39 24.27
C SER A 20 -6.51 -2.56 24.00
N CYS A 21 -7.61 -2.85 24.70
CA CYS A 21 -8.92 -2.18 24.58
C CYS A 21 -8.88 -0.75 25.14
N GLY A 22 -8.09 0.13 24.53
CA GLY A 22 -8.27 1.57 24.55
C GLY A 22 -8.59 2.02 23.13
N LYS A 23 -9.63 2.84 22.94
CA LYS A 23 -9.95 3.43 21.64
C LYS A 23 -8.68 4.13 21.12
N THR A 24 -8.06 3.62 20.05
CA THR A 24 -6.81 4.18 19.49
C THR A 24 -7.07 5.36 18.55
N ILE A 25 -8.33 5.57 18.16
CA ILE A 25 -8.83 6.72 17.40
C ILE A 25 -9.94 7.40 18.22
N ASN A 26 -9.86 8.69 18.41
CA ASN A 26 -10.90 9.52 18.99
C ASN A 26 -11.34 10.61 18.00
N ALA A 27 -12.09 10.20 16.98
CA ALA A 27 -12.54 11.08 15.88
C ALA A 27 -13.27 12.35 16.35
N ASP A 28 -13.94 12.30 17.51
CA ASP A 28 -14.59 13.48 18.12
C ASP A 28 -13.62 14.64 18.41
N ASN A 29 -12.32 14.37 18.52
CA ASN A 29 -11.31 15.39 18.74
C ASN A 29 -10.90 16.13 17.45
N LEU A 30 -11.25 15.64 16.26
CA LEU A 30 -11.00 16.33 14.98
C LEU A 30 -11.61 17.74 14.98
N LYS A 31 -12.75 17.94 15.64
CA LYS A 31 -13.43 19.25 15.76
C LYS A 31 -12.62 20.34 16.47
N LYS A 32 -11.50 19.98 17.13
CA LYS A 32 -10.60 20.92 17.79
C LYS A 32 -9.51 21.44 16.86
N LEU A 33 -9.29 20.77 15.74
CA LEU A 33 -8.24 21.07 14.78
C LEU A 33 -8.67 22.21 13.85
N ARG A 34 -7.68 22.81 13.18
CA ARG A 34 -7.99 23.70 12.04
C ARG A 34 -8.56 22.84 10.92
N THR A 35 -9.49 23.41 10.17
CA THR A 35 -10.15 22.72 9.07
C THR A 35 -10.18 23.58 7.81
N LYS A 36 -10.06 22.91 6.66
CA LYS A 36 -10.24 23.51 5.35
C LYS A 36 -10.88 22.53 4.39
N GLU A 37 -11.87 23.00 3.67
CA GLU A 37 -12.60 22.22 2.67
C GLU A 37 -11.87 22.25 1.32
N TYR A 38 -11.71 21.08 0.72
CA TYR A 38 -11.23 20.86 -0.64
C TYR A 38 -12.29 20.15 -1.47
N ARG A 39 -12.03 19.99 -2.78
CA ARG A 39 -13.00 19.38 -3.70
C ARG A 39 -13.38 17.95 -3.28
N ASN A 40 -12.38 17.16 -2.90
CA ASN A 40 -12.55 15.73 -2.65
C ASN A 40 -12.49 15.36 -1.16
N TYR A 41 -12.06 16.28 -0.29
CA TYR A 41 -11.94 15.99 1.14
C TYR A 41 -12.00 17.24 2.02
N THR A 42 -12.35 17.04 3.29
CA THR A 42 -12.12 18.02 4.36
C THR A 42 -10.78 17.72 5.03
N LEU A 43 -9.87 18.70 5.04
CA LEU A 43 -8.57 18.59 5.70
C LEU A 43 -8.65 19.08 7.15
N TYR A 44 -8.11 18.31 8.08
CA TYR A 44 -7.91 18.66 9.49
C TYR A 44 -6.41 18.66 9.80
N TYR A 45 -5.93 19.71 10.49
CA TYR A 45 -4.50 19.89 10.76
C TYR A 45 -4.25 20.78 11.98
N ASP A 46 -3.13 20.55 12.66
CA ASP A 46 -2.62 21.44 13.71
C ASP A 46 -1.72 22.54 13.12
N GLU A 47 -0.73 22.13 12.34
CA GLU A 47 0.26 23.01 11.71
C GLU A 47 0.01 23.21 10.22
N ILE A 48 0.49 24.33 9.69
CA ILE A 48 0.30 24.64 8.26
C ILE A 48 1.10 23.63 7.43
N LEU A 49 0.39 22.87 6.59
CA LEU A 49 1.00 21.94 5.67
C LEU A 49 1.60 22.66 4.44
N PRO A 50 2.70 22.14 3.87
CA PRO A 50 3.21 22.58 2.58
C PRO A 50 2.13 22.52 1.49
N ALA A 51 2.10 23.54 0.61
CA ALA A 51 1.13 23.61 -0.49
C ALA A 51 1.26 22.42 -1.46
N ASP A 52 2.51 21.98 -1.70
CA ASP A 52 2.80 20.86 -2.61
C ASP A 52 2.21 19.54 -2.08
N GLN A 53 2.27 19.29 -0.77
CA GLN A 53 1.65 18.10 -0.15
C GLN A 53 0.13 18.08 -0.32
N ILE A 54 -0.51 19.25 -0.21
CA ILE A 54 -1.96 19.40 -0.44
C ILE A 54 -2.29 19.12 -1.92
N GLN A 55 -1.47 19.64 -2.84
CA GLN A 55 -1.64 19.39 -4.27
C GLN A 55 -1.48 17.91 -4.63
N ASP A 56 -0.54 17.21 -3.97
CA ASP A 56 -0.37 15.77 -4.12
C ASP A 56 -1.64 15.01 -3.70
N TYR A 57 -2.26 15.36 -2.57
CA TYR A 57 -3.50 14.72 -2.13
C TYR A 57 -4.64 14.85 -3.14
N ASP A 58 -4.84 16.05 -3.69
CA ASP A 58 -5.84 16.28 -4.74
C ASP A 58 -5.53 15.43 -5.99
N THR A 59 -4.26 15.44 -6.43
CA THR A 59 -3.81 14.72 -7.63
C THR A 59 -3.93 13.21 -7.49
N ILE A 60 -3.44 12.66 -6.37
CA ILE A 60 -3.54 11.24 -6.04
C ILE A 60 -5.00 10.80 -6.00
N THR A 61 -5.88 11.60 -5.39
CA THR A 61 -7.31 11.28 -5.29
C THR A 61 -7.98 11.21 -6.66
N ASP A 62 -7.68 12.17 -7.54
CA ASP A 62 -8.23 12.19 -8.89
C ASP A 62 -7.70 11.03 -9.75
N ASN A 63 -6.39 10.76 -9.67
CA ASN A 63 -5.71 9.71 -10.42
C ASN A 63 -6.11 8.30 -9.96
N MET A 64 -6.21 8.06 -8.65
CA MET A 64 -6.66 6.77 -8.11
C MET A 64 -8.10 6.48 -8.52
N TYR A 65 -9.00 7.45 -8.42
CA TYR A 65 -10.37 7.29 -8.89
C TYR A 65 -10.42 6.97 -10.39
N SER A 66 -9.65 7.69 -11.21
CA SER A 66 -9.52 7.42 -12.64
C SER A 66 -9.03 5.99 -12.91
N TYR A 67 -7.98 5.55 -12.21
CA TYR A 67 -7.44 4.21 -12.34
C TYR A 67 -8.47 3.13 -11.98
N LEU A 68 -9.11 3.26 -10.82
CA LEU A 68 -10.10 2.29 -10.33
C LEU A 68 -11.31 2.19 -11.27
N THR A 69 -11.79 3.31 -11.80
CA THR A 69 -12.97 3.32 -12.69
C THR A 69 -12.65 2.93 -14.12
N THR A 70 -11.52 3.37 -14.67
CA THR A 70 -11.18 3.17 -16.10
C THR A 70 -10.39 1.90 -16.36
N LYS A 71 -9.41 1.57 -15.51
CA LYS A 71 -8.55 0.38 -15.66
C LYS A 71 -9.17 -0.82 -14.97
N MET A 72 -9.52 -0.69 -13.69
CA MET A 72 -10.15 -1.80 -12.95
C MET A 72 -11.64 -1.98 -13.24
N GLY A 73 -12.29 -1.01 -13.89
CA GLY A 73 -13.70 -1.10 -14.27
C GLY A 73 -14.64 -1.16 -13.06
N LEU A 74 -14.27 -0.51 -11.96
CA LEU A 74 -15.12 -0.39 -10.77
C LEU A 74 -16.15 0.74 -10.99
N ASP A 75 -17.40 0.49 -10.64
CA ASP A 75 -18.48 1.48 -10.76
C ASP A 75 -18.82 2.05 -9.39
N PHE A 76 -18.37 3.28 -9.13
CA PHE A 76 -18.68 4.02 -7.91
C PHE A 76 -18.51 5.51 -8.14
N ASN A 77 -19.18 6.31 -7.32
CA ASN A 77 -18.99 7.76 -7.30
C ASN A 77 -17.74 8.11 -6.50
N LYS A 78 -16.98 9.11 -6.97
CA LYS A 78 -15.82 9.62 -6.23
C LYS A 78 -16.29 10.08 -4.84
N PRO A 79 -15.74 9.50 -3.75
CA PRO A 79 -16.17 9.84 -2.40
C PRO A 79 -15.67 11.23 -2.00
N HIS A 80 -16.39 11.87 -1.09
CA HIS A 80 -15.87 12.95 -0.27
C HIS A 80 -15.56 12.39 1.12
N PHE A 81 -14.36 12.63 1.64
CA PHE A 81 -13.86 12.02 2.88
C PHE A 81 -13.09 13.03 3.73
N ASN A 82 -12.65 12.61 4.93
CA ASN A 82 -11.83 13.46 5.79
C ASN A 82 -10.37 13.03 5.74
N VAL A 83 -9.44 14.00 5.78
CA VAL A 83 -8.01 13.75 5.97
C VAL A 83 -7.54 14.51 7.19
N ALA A 84 -6.91 13.84 8.14
CA ALA A 84 -6.33 14.42 9.33
C ALA A 84 -4.81 14.24 9.31
N VAL A 85 -4.08 15.34 9.20
CA VAL A 85 -2.61 15.35 9.29
C VAL A 85 -2.21 15.84 10.68
N LEU A 86 -1.61 14.96 11.46
CA LEU A 86 -1.53 15.08 12.92
C LEU A 86 -0.10 14.91 13.40
N PRO A 87 0.35 15.68 14.41
CA PRO A 87 1.62 15.41 15.08
C PRO A 87 1.70 13.97 15.61
N LEU A 88 2.91 13.43 15.74
CA LEU A 88 3.11 12.06 16.24
C LEU A 88 2.45 11.82 17.61
N GLU A 89 2.48 12.82 18.48
CA GLU A 89 1.77 12.86 19.75
C GLU A 89 0.58 13.81 19.63
N ASN A 90 -0.63 13.26 19.63
CA ASN A 90 -1.87 14.02 19.48
C ASN A 90 -3.01 13.33 20.27
N ASP A 91 -4.17 14.00 20.39
CA ASP A 91 -5.33 13.47 21.13
C ASP A 91 -6.36 12.74 20.24
N VAL A 92 -6.13 12.63 18.94
CA VAL A 92 -7.01 11.97 17.97
C VAL A 92 -6.58 10.51 17.75
N VAL A 93 -5.36 10.25 17.29
CA VAL A 93 -4.85 8.91 16.96
C VAL A 93 -3.59 8.58 17.73
N GLN A 94 -3.58 7.40 18.35
CA GLN A 94 -2.42 6.86 19.06
C GLN A 94 -1.51 6.06 18.11
N PHE A 95 -0.83 6.74 17.19
CA PHE A 95 0.03 6.13 16.16
C PHE A 95 1.05 5.14 16.72
N ARG A 96 1.74 5.51 17.81
CA ARG A 96 2.73 4.63 18.47
C ARG A 96 2.14 3.31 18.97
N LYS A 97 0.92 3.31 19.50
CA LYS A 97 0.27 2.06 19.95
C LYS A 97 -0.19 1.20 18.80
N ARG A 98 -0.44 1.80 17.64
CA ARG A 98 -0.81 1.11 16.40
C ARG A 98 0.41 0.68 15.58
N SER A 99 1.60 1.13 15.96
CA SER A 99 2.85 0.91 15.22
C SER A 99 2.74 1.30 13.74
N THR A 100 2.02 2.38 13.44
CA THR A 100 1.81 2.88 12.08
C THR A 100 1.94 4.40 12.03
N ASN A 101 2.26 4.93 10.84
CA ASN A 101 2.29 6.36 10.53
C ASN A 101 1.03 6.85 9.81
N ALA A 102 0.16 5.94 9.39
CA ALA A 102 -1.13 6.25 8.79
C ALA A 102 -2.17 5.17 9.11
N CYS A 103 -3.44 5.53 9.05
CA CYS A 103 -4.53 4.59 9.18
C CYS A 103 -5.84 5.21 8.67
N THR A 104 -6.79 4.36 8.31
CA THR A 104 -8.16 4.74 7.98
C THR A 104 -9.17 4.13 8.96
N ASP A 105 -10.31 4.80 9.13
CA ASP A 105 -11.53 4.22 9.70
C ASP A 105 -12.69 4.15 8.69
N TYR A 106 -12.36 4.25 7.40
CA TYR A 106 -13.27 4.25 6.24
C TYR A 106 -14.14 5.51 6.07
N GLU A 107 -14.02 6.48 6.98
CA GLU A 107 -14.56 7.83 6.82
C GLU A 107 -13.44 8.89 6.83
N ASN A 108 -12.38 8.61 7.59
CA ASN A 108 -11.26 9.50 7.83
C ASN A 108 -9.95 8.76 7.54
N ILE A 109 -9.05 9.42 6.83
CA ILE A 109 -7.65 9.05 6.70
C ILE A 109 -6.85 9.88 7.70
N TYR A 110 -6.09 9.21 8.57
CA TYR A 110 -5.23 9.85 9.57
C TYR A 110 -3.78 9.59 9.20
N ILE A 111 -2.97 10.65 9.11
CA ILE A 111 -1.56 10.59 8.71
C ILE A 111 -0.72 11.37 9.72
N VAL A 112 0.46 10.86 10.05
CA VAL A 112 1.45 11.60 10.83
C VAL A 112 1.99 12.76 10.00
N ASP A 113 2.02 13.95 10.59
CA ASP A 113 2.68 15.12 10.02
C ASP A 113 4.19 14.91 10.00
N MET A 114 4.69 14.39 8.88
CA MET A 114 6.10 14.10 8.69
C MET A 114 6.96 15.36 8.62
N PHE A 115 6.39 16.53 8.30
CA PHE A 115 7.14 17.79 8.21
C PHE A 115 7.29 18.51 9.56
N ASN A 116 6.56 18.06 10.58
CA ASN A 116 6.60 18.61 11.93
C ASN A 116 6.93 17.53 12.98
N LEU A 117 7.82 16.59 12.64
CA LEU A 117 8.34 15.60 13.60
C LEU A 117 9.35 16.22 14.58
N PRO A 118 9.53 15.62 15.78
CA PRO A 118 10.62 15.99 16.70
C PRO A 118 12.00 15.84 16.04
N GLU A 119 12.95 16.70 16.38
CA GLU A 119 14.32 16.70 15.84
C GLU A 119 15.02 15.34 15.95
N GLU A 120 14.83 14.64 17.07
CA GLU A 120 15.36 13.28 17.32
C GLU A 120 14.93 12.26 16.24
N MET A 121 13.74 12.43 15.66
CA MET A 121 13.25 11.56 14.58
C MET A 121 13.97 11.87 13.27
N TYR A 122 14.24 13.13 12.95
CA TYR A 122 15.00 13.51 11.77
C TYR A 122 16.47 13.10 11.87
N GLU A 123 17.08 13.19 13.06
CA GLU A 123 18.44 12.70 13.28
C GLU A 123 18.55 11.19 13.05
N LYS A 124 17.52 10.44 13.45
CA LYS A 124 17.51 8.97 13.35
C LYS A 124 17.13 8.46 11.96
N TYR A 125 16.15 9.08 11.32
CA TYR A 125 15.52 8.56 10.09
C TYR A 125 15.74 9.43 8.86
N GLY A 126 16.29 10.63 9.02
CA GLY A 126 16.41 11.62 7.96
C GLY A 126 15.14 12.48 7.78
N PRO A 127 15.21 13.49 6.90
CA PRO A 127 14.05 14.30 6.55
C PRO A 127 13.00 13.48 5.77
N PRO A 128 11.75 13.96 5.68
CA PRO A 128 10.72 13.31 4.87
C PRO A 128 11.18 13.22 3.40
N PRO A 129 11.03 12.05 2.76
CA PRO A 129 11.36 11.91 1.35
C PRO A 129 10.39 12.72 0.47
N GLU A 130 10.85 13.09 -0.71
CA GLU A 130 9.99 13.63 -1.76
C GLU A 130 8.87 12.63 -2.09
N GLY A 131 7.65 13.11 -2.34
CA GLY A 131 6.50 12.26 -2.64
C GLY A 131 5.98 11.43 -1.45
N ILE A 132 6.30 11.81 -0.20
CA ILE A 132 5.83 11.10 1.01
C ILE A 132 4.31 10.91 1.07
N ALA A 133 3.54 11.84 0.46
CA ALA A 133 2.10 11.72 0.31
C ALA A 133 1.72 10.45 -0.48
N ASN A 134 2.42 10.15 -1.56
CA ASN A 134 2.10 9.06 -2.48
C ASN A 134 2.34 7.65 -1.93
N ASN A 135 2.88 7.52 -0.72
CA ASN A 135 3.00 6.24 -0.03
C ASN A 135 1.83 6.06 0.94
N ALA A 136 1.89 6.73 2.09
CA ALA A 136 0.95 6.49 3.19
C ALA A 136 -0.48 6.95 2.85
N PHE A 137 -0.66 8.07 2.16
CA PHE A 137 -2.00 8.52 1.77
C PHE A 137 -2.60 7.62 0.69
N THR A 138 -1.83 7.25 -0.33
CA THR A 138 -2.26 6.33 -1.39
C THR A 138 -2.74 5.00 -0.81
N HIS A 139 -1.99 4.41 0.11
CA HIS A 139 -2.37 3.16 0.76
C HIS A 139 -3.72 3.28 1.50
N GLU A 140 -3.88 4.29 2.35
CA GLU A 140 -5.12 4.48 3.12
C GLU A 140 -6.31 4.88 2.23
N LEU A 141 -6.05 5.62 1.15
CA LEU A 141 -7.06 6.00 0.18
C LEU A 141 -7.55 4.78 -0.61
N ALA A 142 -6.66 3.84 -0.93
CA ALA A 142 -7.03 2.59 -1.57
C ALA A 142 -8.02 1.80 -0.71
N HIS A 143 -7.78 1.69 0.60
CA HIS A 143 -8.75 1.11 1.53
C HIS A 143 -10.11 1.82 1.44
N LEU A 144 -10.12 3.15 1.57
CA LEU A 144 -11.36 3.94 1.56
C LEU A 144 -12.15 3.78 0.26
N MET A 145 -11.49 3.86 -0.90
CA MET A 145 -12.14 3.80 -2.21
C MET A 145 -12.60 2.40 -2.62
N THR A 146 -11.99 1.34 -2.08
CA THR A 146 -12.27 -0.03 -2.53
C THR A 146 -13.12 -0.84 -1.55
N HIS A 147 -13.10 -0.54 -0.25
CA HIS A 147 -13.76 -1.35 0.80
C HIS A 147 -15.26 -1.58 0.55
N GLY A 148 -15.99 -0.55 0.10
CA GLY A 148 -17.44 -0.63 -0.15
C GLY A 148 -17.82 -1.00 -1.57
N VAL A 149 -16.85 -1.13 -2.48
CA VAL A 149 -17.07 -1.31 -3.93
C VAL A 149 -16.68 -2.72 -4.38
N ILE A 150 -15.68 -3.32 -3.72
CA ILE A 150 -15.23 -4.69 -4.00
C ILE A 150 -15.83 -5.63 -2.95
N ASP A 151 -16.43 -6.74 -3.40
CA ASP A 151 -17.03 -7.76 -2.52
C ASP A 151 -15.96 -8.68 -1.91
N TYR A 152 -15.18 -8.13 -0.99
CA TYR A 152 -14.14 -8.87 -0.26
C TYR A 152 -14.75 -10.00 0.58
N LYS A 153 -14.37 -11.25 0.28
CA LYS A 153 -14.85 -12.42 1.03
C LYS A 153 -14.13 -12.57 2.36
N LYS A 154 -14.89 -12.51 3.46
CA LYS A 154 -14.41 -12.65 4.85
C LYS A 154 -13.70 -13.98 5.16
N GLY A 155 -13.92 -15.02 4.35
CA GLY A 155 -13.28 -16.33 4.52
C GLY A 155 -11.80 -16.37 4.11
N ASN A 156 -11.28 -15.29 3.55
CA ASN A 156 -9.92 -15.24 3.05
C ASN A 156 -8.90 -15.09 4.18
N LYS A 157 -7.95 -16.03 4.23
CA LYS A 157 -6.84 -15.99 5.20
C LYS A 157 -5.90 -14.81 4.95
N ASN A 158 -5.81 -14.35 3.70
CA ASN A 158 -4.95 -13.27 3.27
C ASN A 158 -5.88 -12.07 2.99
N ARG A 159 -5.88 -11.02 3.80
CA ARG A 159 -6.83 -9.89 3.65
C ARG A 159 -6.66 -9.23 2.27
N PRO A 160 -7.53 -9.49 1.25
CA PRO A 160 -7.24 -9.06 -0.13
C PRO A 160 -7.27 -7.55 -0.28
N GLU A 161 -8.11 -6.90 0.53
CA GLU A 161 -8.16 -5.45 0.71
C GLU A 161 -6.80 -4.84 1.08
N GLU A 162 -6.07 -5.50 1.99
CA GLU A 162 -4.75 -5.07 2.45
C GLU A 162 -3.72 -5.22 1.33
N MET A 163 -3.68 -6.39 0.70
CA MET A 163 -2.75 -6.68 -0.39
C MET A 163 -2.99 -5.76 -1.60
N ASN A 164 -4.25 -5.42 -1.87
CA ASN A 164 -4.61 -4.44 -2.88
C ASN A 164 -4.06 -3.04 -2.53
N SER A 165 -4.23 -2.61 -1.28
CA SER A 165 -3.77 -1.30 -0.83
C SER A 165 -2.25 -1.19 -0.83
N PHE A 166 -1.54 -2.25 -0.45
CA PHE A 166 -0.08 -2.34 -0.64
C PHE A 166 0.33 -2.32 -2.11
N CYS A 167 -0.34 -3.10 -2.97
CA CYS A 167 -0.04 -3.13 -4.40
C CYS A 167 -0.21 -1.75 -5.04
N LEU A 168 -1.32 -1.07 -4.75
CA LEU A 168 -1.56 0.28 -5.25
C LEU A 168 -0.57 1.30 -4.68
N GLY A 169 -0.04 1.06 -3.48
CA GLY A 169 1.05 1.84 -2.90
C GLY A 169 2.40 1.74 -3.64
N PHE A 170 2.55 0.83 -4.61
CA PHE A 170 3.72 0.80 -5.50
C PHE A 170 3.56 1.70 -6.73
N ILE A 171 2.33 2.15 -7.03
CA ILE A 171 2.01 2.95 -8.21
C ILE A 171 2.07 4.43 -7.84
N ASP A 172 2.73 5.21 -8.68
CA ASP A 172 2.80 6.65 -8.57
C ASP A 172 1.50 7.29 -9.06
N PHE A 173 0.66 7.70 -8.11
CA PHE A 173 -0.58 8.42 -8.38
C PHE A 173 -0.42 9.95 -8.43
N THR A 174 0.79 10.50 -8.26
CA THR A 174 1.04 11.93 -8.50
C THR A 174 1.12 12.26 -10.00
N ILE A 175 1.27 11.23 -10.85
CA ILE A 175 1.29 11.36 -12.31
C ILE A 175 0.22 10.47 -12.97
N PRO A 176 -0.42 10.92 -14.06
CA PRO A 176 -1.51 10.18 -14.71
C PRO A 176 -1.04 8.95 -15.49
N GLU A 177 0.26 8.79 -15.72
CA GLU A 177 0.84 7.63 -16.41
C GLU A 177 0.90 6.37 -15.53
N PHE A 178 0.66 6.49 -14.21
CA PHE A 178 0.65 5.36 -13.27
C PHE A 178 1.94 4.53 -13.29
N LYS A 179 3.10 5.20 -13.33
CA LYS A 179 4.41 4.52 -13.26
C LYS A 179 4.63 3.95 -11.86
N LEU A 180 5.66 3.12 -11.69
CA LEU A 180 6.02 2.63 -10.37
C LEU A 180 6.86 3.67 -9.60
N LEU A 181 6.67 3.72 -8.29
CA LEU A 181 7.45 4.56 -7.37
C LEU A 181 8.87 4.04 -7.17
N TYR A 182 9.05 2.73 -7.29
CA TYR A 182 10.31 2.03 -7.05
C TYR A 182 10.64 1.14 -8.23
N ASP A 183 11.93 0.83 -8.38
CA ASP A 183 12.37 -0.17 -9.35
C ASP A 183 11.74 -1.53 -9.04
N LEU A 184 11.40 -2.30 -10.08
CA LEU A 184 10.78 -3.60 -9.91
C LEU A 184 11.65 -4.58 -9.13
N ALA A 185 12.96 -4.56 -9.36
CA ALA A 185 13.89 -5.40 -8.62
C ALA A 185 13.90 -5.03 -7.14
N ASP A 186 13.77 -3.74 -6.81
CA ASP A 186 13.69 -3.29 -5.41
C ASP A 186 12.38 -3.73 -4.75
N ILE A 187 11.25 -3.61 -5.46
CA ILE A 187 9.95 -4.09 -4.96
C ILE A 187 9.99 -5.59 -4.72
N VAL A 188 10.48 -6.37 -5.68
CA VAL A 188 10.54 -7.83 -5.60
C VAL A 188 11.48 -8.26 -4.46
N ASN A 189 12.70 -7.74 -4.41
CA ASN A 189 13.67 -8.12 -3.39
C ASN A 189 13.30 -7.63 -1.98
N GLY A 190 12.54 -6.54 -1.87
CA GLY A 190 12.04 -6.01 -0.60
C GLY A 190 10.87 -6.79 -0.01
N ASN A 191 10.10 -7.51 -0.84
CA ASN A 191 8.83 -8.15 -0.44
C ASN A 191 8.79 -9.68 -0.64
N ILE A 192 9.77 -10.27 -1.32
CA ILE A 192 9.91 -11.71 -1.53
C ILE A 192 11.23 -12.19 -0.91
N SER A 193 11.15 -13.01 0.14
CA SER A 193 12.33 -13.68 0.72
C SER A 193 12.83 -14.81 -0.19
N GLU A 194 14.09 -15.20 -0.01
CA GLU A 194 14.69 -16.31 -0.75
C GLU A 194 13.91 -17.63 -0.62
N VAL A 195 13.35 -17.89 0.58
CA VAL A 195 12.53 -19.08 0.82
C VAL A 195 11.23 -19.02 0.02
N GLN A 196 10.57 -17.85 -0.01
CA GLN A 196 9.35 -17.66 -0.79
C GLN A 196 9.63 -17.77 -2.29
N TYR A 197 10.66 -17.10 -2.78
CA TYR A 197 11.09 -17.20 -4.18
C TYR A 197 11.32 -18.66 -4.60
N ARG A 198 12.11 -19.43 -3.84
CA ARG A 198 12.33 -20.86 -4.12
C ARG A 198 11.04 -21.69 -4.12
N ASN A 199 10.11 -21.37 -3.22
CA ASN A 199 8.82 -22.06 -3.15
C ASN A 199 7.91 -21.72 -4.34
N LEU A 200 7.90 -20.46 -4.78
CA LEU A 200 7.19 -20.00 -5.99
C LEU A 200 7.75 -20.67 -7.24
N MET A 201 9.07 -20.70 -7.40
CA MET A 201 9.72 -21.36 -8.54
C MET A 201 9.40 -22.86 -8.61
N LYS A 202 9.21 -23.52 -7.46
CA LYS A 202 8.94 -24.95 -7.38
C LYS A 202 7.46 -25.31 -7.50
N ASN A 203 6.60 -24.59 -6.80
CA ASN A 203 5.20 -24.97 -6.60
C ASN A 203 4.22 -24.01 -7.27
N GLY A 204 4.68 -22.91 -7.87
CA GLY A 204 3.82 -21.88 -8.45
C GLY A 204 3.08 -21.08 -7.39
N LEU A 205 2.04 -20.37 -7.83
CA LEU A 205 1.29 -19.42 -7.01
C LEU A 205 0.75 -20.04 -5.71
N ILE A 206 0.33 -21.32 -5.73
CA ILE A 206 -0.25 -21.99 -4.56
C ILE A 206 0.68 -22.01 -3.34
N SER A 207 2.00 -21.82 -3.52
CA SER A 207 2.91 -21.70 -2.37
C SER A 207 2.66 -20.49 -1.49
N LEU A 208 1.96 -19.47 -1.99
CA LEU A 208 1.55 -18.29 -1.22
C LEU A 208 0.30 -18.54 -0.36
N LYS A 209 -0.24 -19.77 -0.35
CA LYS A 209 -1.38 -20.14 0.48
C LYS A 209 -1.00 -19.97 1.97
N GLY A 210 -1.71 -19.07 2.66
CA GLY A 210 -1.50 -18.81 4.08
C GLY A 210 -0.35 -17.85 4.40
N ALA A 211 0.18 -17.12 3.42
CA ALA A 211 1.03 -15.96 3.67
C ALA A 211 0.18 -14.83 4.30
N THR A 212 0.20 -14.73 5.63
CA THR A 212 -0.66 -13.80 6.40
C THR A 212 0.06 -12.55 6.91
N GLU A 213 1.40 -12.55 6.89
CA GLU A 213 2.21 -11.49 7.53
C GLU A 213 3.14 -10.77 6.54
N ASP A 214 3.15 -11.17 5.26
CA ASP A 214 4.06 -10.62 4.26
C ASP A 214 3.31 -10.07 3.03
N ALA A 215 3.98 -9.21 2.28
CA ALA A 215 3.42 -8.52 1.11
C ALA A 215 3.61 -9.29 -0.21
N SER A 216 3.89 -10.60 -0.18
CA SER A 216 4.16 -11.38 -1.39
C SER A 216 2.97 -11.41 -2.36
N LEU A 217 1.74 -11.39 -1.84
CA LEU A 217 0.53 -11.32 -2.66
C LEU A 217 0.31 -9.93 -3.27
N ALA A 218 0.85 -8.87 -2.66
CA ALA A 218 0.87 -7.55 -3.30
C ALA A 218 1.81 -7.53 -4.51
N VAL A 219 2.93 -8.27 -4.47
CA VAL A 219 3.81 -8.45 -5.64
C VAL A 219 3.11 -9.25 -6.75
N PHE A 220 2.34 -10.29 -6.38
CA PHE A 220 1.52 -11.02 -7.35
C PHE A 220 0.45 -10.13 -7.99
N LEU A 221 -0.25 -9.32 -7.19
CA LEU A 221 -1.20 -8.33 -7.72
C LEU A 221 -0.49 -7.34 -8.65
N LEU A 222 0.70 -6.86 -8.28
CA LEU A 222 1.48 -5.95 -9.11
C LEU A 222 1.79 -6.58 -10.48
N TYR A 223 2.21 -7.85 -10.52
CA TYR A 223 2.38 -8.59 -11.77
C TYR A 223 1.12 -8.53 -12.64
N LEU A 224 -0.07 -8.78 -12.06
CA LEU A 224 -1.33 -8.71 -12.80
C LEU A 224 -1.63 -7.29 -13.29
N HIS A 225 -1.42 -6.27 -12.45
CA HIS A 225 -1.63 -4.87 -12.82
C HIS A 225 -0.72 -4.42 -13.97
N MET A 226 0.55 -4.83 -13.96
CA MET A 226 1.53 -4.48 -14.99
C MET A 226 1.29 -5.16 -16.34
N ASN A 227 0.66 -6.33 -16.33
CA ASN A 227 0.26 -7.05 -17.53
C ASN A 227 -1.19 -6.72 -17.96
N GLU A 228 -1.80 -5.69 -17.35
CA GLU A 228 -3.18 -5.26 -17.60
C GLU A 228 -4.23 -6.39 -17.43
N GLU A 229 -3.94 -7.38 -16.59
CA GLU A 229 -4.81 -8.53 -16.27
C GLU A 229 -5.91 -8.17 -15.25
N TYR A 230 -6.58 -7.02 -15.44
CA TYR A 230 -7.53 -6.45 -14.46
C TYR A 230 -8.73 -7.35 -14.16
N GLY A 231 -9.11 -8.24 -15.09
CA GLY A 231 -10.11 -9.28 -14.84
C GLY A 231 -9.65 -10.27 -13.76
N ARG A 232 -8.37 -10.66 -13.79
CA ARG A 232 -7.76 -11.55 -12.80
C ARG A 232 -7.49 -10.83 -11.48
N VAL A 233 -7.14 -9.54 -11.51
CA VAL A 233 -7.07 -8.71 -10.29
C VAL A 233 -8.40 -8.76 -9.54
N ARG A 234 -9.53 -8.46 -10.20
CA ARG A 234 -10.85 -8.51 -9.56
C ARG A 234 -11.20 -9.91 -9.06
N ALA A 235 -10.95 -10.94 -9.88
CA ALA A 235 -11.17 -12.33 -9.47
C ALA A 235 -10.37 -12.70 -8.22
N PHE A 236 -9.14 -12.20 -8.07
CA PHE A 236 -8.33 -12.40 -6.87
C PHE A 236 -8.93 -11.71 -5.65
N LEU A 237 -9.35 -10.45 -5.77
CA LEU A 237 -9.90 -9.67 -4.66
C LEU A 237 -11.26 -10.20 -4.16
N GLU A 238 -12.05 -10.80 -5.05
CA GLU A 238 -13.36 -11.42 -4.77
C GLU A 238 -13.27 -12.92 -4.42
N ALA A 239 -12.08 -13.51 -4.44
CA ALA A 239 -11.88 -14.91 -4.12
C ALA A 239 -11.96 -15.17 -2.61
N ASN A 240 -12.53 -16.34 -2.26
CA ASN A 240 -12.57 -16.81 -0.87
C ASN A 240 -11.19 -17.17 -0.35
N ASP A 241 -10.31 -17.70 -1.20
CA ASP A 241 -8.91 -17.99 -0.92
C ASP A 241 -8.16 -18.15 -2.25
N LEU A 242 -6.88 -18.52 -2.16
CA LEU A 242 -6.02 -18.68 -3.33
C LEU A 242 -6.44 -19.84 -4.25
N GLU A 243 -7.06 -20.89 -3.71
CA GLU A 243 -7.57 -22.01 -4.53
C GLU A 243 -8.84 -21.59 -5.29
N ASP A 244 -9.74 -20.86 -4.64
CA ASP A 244 -10.90 -20.27 -5.30
C ASP A 244 -10.47 -19.30 -6.42
N PHE A 245 -9.45 -18.47 -6.19
CA PHE A 245 -8.86 -17.63 -7.24
C PHE A 245 -8.34 -18.47 -8.40
N ILE A 246 -7.49 -19.48 -8.13
CA ILE A 246 -6.88 -20.33 -9.16
C ILE A 246 -7.97 -20.97 -10.04
N ASN A 247 -9.05 -21.44 -9.43
CA ASN A 247 -10.19 -22.01 -10.14
C ASN A 247 -10.96 -20.95 -10.96
N LYS A 248 -11.28 -19.79 -10.37
CA LYS A 248 -12.03 -18.69 -11.03
C LYS A 248 -11.28 -18.09 -12.21
N ALA A 249 -9.97 -17.89 -12.05
CA ALA A 249 -9.11 -17.31 -13.07
C ALA A 249 -8.65 -18.32 -14.12
N ASN A 250 -8.99 -19.61 -13.96
CA ASN A 250 -8.43 -20.71 -14.72
C ASN A 250 -6.89 -20.65 -14.78
N TRP A 251 -6.28 -20.38 -13.62
CA TRP A 251 -4.84 -20.23 -13.46
C TRP A 251 -4.17 -21.60 -13.55
N GLY A 252 -3.30 -21.79 -14.54
CA GLY A 252 -2.64 -23.06 -14.79
C GLY A 252 -1.12 -22.97 -14.82
N THR A 253 -0.48 -24.08 -15.20
CA THR A 253 0.98 -24.20 -15.25
C THR A 253 1.65 -23.18 -16.18
N ASN A 254 0.98 -22.76 -17.25
CA ASN A 254 1.51 -21.72 -18.14
C ASN A 254 1.51 -20.34 -17.46
N ASP A 255 0.47 -20.03 -16.68
CA ASP A 255 0.39 -18.77 -15.94
C ASP A 255 1.44 -18.73 -14.82
N ASP A 256 1.62 -19.84 -14.09
CA ASP A 256 2.72 -19.99 -13.12
C ASP A 256 4.07 -19.77 -13.78
N LYS A 257 4.30 -20.32 -14.98
CA LYS A 257 5.54 -20.15 -15.72
C LYS A 257 5.77 -18.67 -16.07
N LEU A 258 4.77 -17.97 -16.60
CA LEU A 258 4.89 -16.56 -16.95
C LEU A 258 5.15 -15.67 -15.72
N PHE A 259 4.45 -15.93 -14.62
CA PHE A 259 4.68 -15.22 -13.37
C PHE A 259 6.07 -15.49 -12.81
N ASN A 260 6.52 -16.75 -12.82
CA ASN A 260 7.85 -17.13 -12.34
C ASN A 260 8.97 -16.57 -13.22
N GLU A 261 8.81 -16.53 -14.54
CA GLU A 261 9.78 -15.89 -15.45
C GLU A 261 9.88 -14.38 -15.18
N TRP A 262 8.74 -13.70 -15.02
CA TRP A 262 8.70 -12.30 -14.63
C TRP A 262 9.36 -12.07 -13.26
N LEU A 263 9.06 -12.92 -12.28
CA LEU A 263 9.65 -12.84 -10.95
C LEU A 263 11.17 -13.06 -10.98
N ASP A 264 11.64 -14.04 -11.75
CA ASP A 264 13.04 -14.39 -11.90
C ASP A 264 13.86 -13.25 -12.49
N GLU A 265 13.34 -12.57 -13.51
CA GLU A 265 13.95 -11.40 -14.14
C GLU A 265 14.32 -10.34 -13.09
N TYR A 266 13.41 -10.03 -12.18
CA TYR A 266 13.62 -8.95 -11.19
C TYR A 266 14.25 -9.41 -9.88
N TYR A 267 14.03 -10.66 -9.47
CA TYR A 267 14.66 -11.21 -8.27
C TYR A 267 16.18 -11.31 -8.44
N ASN A 268 16.63 -11.76 -9.63
CA ASN A 268 18.05 -11.96 -9.91
C ASN A 268 18.76 -10.75 -10.54
N ALA A 269 18.02 -9.72 -10.99
CA ALA A 269 18.60 -8.51 -11.62
C ALA A 269 19.72 -7.84 -10.80
N ASN A 270 19.64 -7.90 -9.47
CA ASN A 270 20.63 -7.31 -8.56
C ASN A 270 21.71 -8.29 -8.06
N THR A 271 21.74 -9.53 -8.60
CA THR A 271 22.65 -10.60 -8.17
C THR A 271 23.84 -10.85 -9.09
N GLU A 272 23.92 -10.17 -10.24
CA GLU A 272 25.14 -10.25 -11.07
C GLU A 272 26.32 -9.63 -10.32
N PRO A 273 27.45 -10.36 -10.16
CA PRO A 273 28.66 -9.77 -9.62
C PRO A 273 29.16 -8.72 -10.61
N VAL A 274 29.35 -7.49 -10.14
CA VAL A 274 30.19 -6.50 -10.83
C VAL A 274 31.50 -7.20 -11.16
N ALA A 275 31.70 -7.52 -12.45
CA ALA A 275 32.93 -8.12 -12.93
C ALA A 275 34.10 -7.22 -12.50
N GLN A 276 35.04 -7.80 -11.74
CA GLN A 276 36.30 -7.16 -11.38
C GLN A 276 37.24 -7.15 -12.58
#